data_AF-A0A2M7HD64-F1
#
_entry.id   AF-A0A2M7HD64-F1
#
_cell.length_a   1.000
_cell.length_b   1.000
_cell.length_c   1.000
_cell.angle_alpha   90.00
_cell.angle_beta   90.00
_cell.angle_gamma   90.00
#
_symmetry.space_group_name_H-M   'P 1'
#
loop_
_entity.id
_entity.type
_entity.pdbx_description
1 polymer ?
#
loop_
_entity_poly.entity_id
_entity_poly.type
_entity_poly.pdbx_seq_one_letter_code
_entity_poly.pdbx_strand_id
1 'polypeptide(L)' 'MHELCHLKHHNHSPAFWDEVSKLFPDYKEQRRWLRRHGRLLDL' A
#
# COMPACT_ATOMS: atom_id res chain seq x y z
N MET A 1 -2.62 -8.50 -2.09
CA MET A 1 -1.15 -8.27 -2.08
C MET A 1 -0.71 -7.51 -0.84
N HIS A 2 -1.36 -6.40 -0.47
CA HIS A 2 -1.15 -5.74 0.84
C HIS A 2 -1.20 -6.74 2.02
N GLU A 3 -2.27 -7.53 2.09
CA GLU A 3 -2.43 -8.56 3.14
C GLU A 3 -1.42 -9.71 3.05
N LEU A 4 -0.90 -10.01 1.85
CA LEU A 4 0.14 -11.04 1.70
C LEU A 4 1.50 -10.52 2.20
N CYS A 5 1.80 -9.23 2.02
CA CYS A 5 2.97 -8.61 2.62
C CYS A 5 2.90 -8.65 4.16
N HIS A 6 1.70 -8.66 4.75
CA HIS A 6 1.53 -8.81 6.20
C HIS A 6 1.93 -10.17 6.76
N LEU A 7 2.08 -11.21 5.92
CA LEU A 7 2.64 -12.51 6.32
C LEU A 7 4.14 -12.41 6.66
N LYS A 8 4.86 -11.46 6.07
CA LYS A 8 6.30 -11.22 6.32
C LYS A 8 6.55 -10.03 7.25
N HIS A 9 5.70 -9.01 7.18
CA HIS A 9 5.84 -7.77 7.95
C HIS A 9 4.50 -7.39 8.59
N HIS A 10 4.37 -7.60 9.89
CA HIS A 10 3.12 -7.40 10.63
C HIS A 10 2.68 -5.93 10.79
N ASN A 11 3.46 -4.97 10.30
CA ASN A 11 3.16 -3.54 10.36
C ASN A 11 3.56 -2.84 9.05
N HIS A 12 3.07 -1.61 8.84
CA HIS A 12 3.41 -0.79 7.65
C HIS A 12 4.78 -0.09 7.78
N SER A 13 5.79 -0.81 8.26
CA SER A 13 7.18 -0.33 8.37
C SER A 13 7.83 -0.11 6.99
N PRO A 14 9.01 0.54 6.91
CA PRO A 14 9.73 0.69 5.64
C PRO A 14 9.96 -0.65 4.92
N ALA A 15 10.31 -1.72 5.65
CA ALA A 15 10.51 -3.05 5.08
C ALA A 15 9.24 -3.62 4.41
N PHE A 16 8.07 -3.38 5.01
CA PHE A 16 6.79 -3.72 4.39
C PHE A 16 6.63 -3.01 3.04
N TRP A 17 6.93 -1.70 2.99
CA TRP A 17 6.78 -0.92 1.77
C TRP A 17 7.81 -1.29 0.69
N ASP A 18 9.00 -1.74 1.08
CA ASP A 18 9.97 -2.30 0.16
C ASP A 18 9.45 -3.60 -0.47
N GLU A 19 8.88 -4.52 0.30
CA GLU A 19 8.23 -5.72 -0.26
C GLU A 19 7.05 -5.37 -1.16
N VAL A 20 6.21 -4.40 -0.78
CA VAL A 20 5.12 -3.92 -1.65
C VAL A 20 5.67 -3.38 -2.97
N SER A 21 6.77 -2.62 -2.93
CA SER A 21 7.36 -1.99 -4.12
C SER A 21 7.89 -2.99 -5.16
N LYS A 22 8.33 -4.18 -4.73
CA LYS A 22 8.78 -5.26 -5.63
C LYS A 22 7.67 -5.78 -6.52
N LEU A 23 6.44 -5.75 -6.03
CA LEU A 23 5.25 -6.31 -6.69
C LEU A 23 4.40 -5.22 -7.35
N PHE A 24 4.41 -4.01 -6.78
CA PHE A 24 3.70 -2.82 -7.26
C PHE A 24 4.64 -1.62 -7.23
N PRO A 25 5.50 -1.43 -8.23
CA PRO A 25 6.46 -0.32 -8.25
C PRO A 25 5.79 1.06 -8.13
N ASP A 26 4.57 1.19 -8.66
CA ASP A 26 3.82 2.45 -8.67
C ASP A 26 2.87 2.63 -7.47
N TYR A 27 2.97 1.79 -6.44
CA TYR A 27 2.08 1.83 -5.26
C TYR A 27 2.01 3.21 -4.60
N LYS A 28 3.09 4.00 -4.69
CA LYS A 28 3.17 5.34 -4.12
C LYS A 28 2.15 6.27 -4.76
N GLU A 29 1.93 6.17 -6.07
CA GLU A 29 0.96 7.00 -6.78
C GLU A 29 -0.47 6.62 -6.43
N GLN A 30 -0.77 5.33 -6.41
CA GLN A 30 -2.07 4.80 -6.01
C GLN A 30 -2.40 5.18 -4.56
N ARG A 31 -1.42 5.12 -3.65
CA ARG A 31 -1.59 5.57 -2.26
C ARG A 31 -1.82 7.07 -2.15
N ARG A 32 -1.15 7.89 -2.96
CA ARG A 32 -1.43 9.34 -3.03
C ARG A 32 -2.84 9.61 -3.54
N TRP A 33 -3.27 8.88 -4.57
CA TRP A 33 -4.61 8.98 -5.11
C TRP A 33 -5.65 8.61 -4.05
N LEU A 34 -5.47 7.49 -3.34
CA LEU A 34 -6.36 7.07 -2.24
C LEU A 34 -6.39 8.09 -1.10
N ARG A 35 -5.26 8.71 -0.74
CA ARG A 35 -5.25 9.77 0.27
C ARG A 35 -6.06 11.00 -0.16
N ARG A 36 -6.05 11.33 -1.46
CA ARG A 36 -6.73 12.51 -2.00
C ARG A 36 -8.22 12.26 -2.24
N HIS A 37 -8.57 11.09 -2.76
CA HIS A 37 -9.92 10.77 -3.24
C HIS A 37 -10.63 9.71 -2.39
N GLY A 38 -9.97 9.14 -1.37
CA GLY A 38 -10.55 8.06 -0.55
C GLY A 38 -11.84 8.46 0.17
N ARG A 39 -12.00 9.75 0.50
CA ARG A 39 -13.24 10.30 1.06
C ARG A 39 -14.39 10.40 0.03
N LEU A 40 -14.08 10.28 -1.26
CA LEU A 40 -15.06 10.27 -2.35
C LEU A 40 -15.50 8.83 -2.70
N LEU A 41 -14.89 7.83 -2.05
CA LEU A 41 -15.19 6.41 -2.25
C LEU A 41 -16.19 5.87 -1.22
N ASP A 42 -16.90 6.74 -0.51
CA ASP A 42 -18.01 6.32 0.34
C ASP A 42 -19.08 5.65 -0.55
N LEU A 43 -19.17 4.32 -0.44
CA LEU A 43 -20.23 3.46 -0.99
C LEU A 43 -21.36 3.31 0.03
#